data_AF-A0A738AQD9-F1
#
_entry.id   AF-A0A738AQD9-F1
#
_cell.length_a   1.000
_cell.length_b   1.000
_cell.length_c   1.000
_cell.angle_alpha   90.00
_cell.angle_beta   90.00
_cell.angle_gamma   90.00
#
_symmetry.space_group_name_H-M   'P 1'
#
loop_
_entity.id
_entity.type
_entity.pdbx_description
1 polymer ?
#
loop_
_entity_poly.entity_id
_entity_poly.type
_entity_poly.pdbx_seq_one_letter_code
_entity_poly.pdbx_strand_id
1 'polypeptide(L)'
;LALRISSMLDFLPLYDADCLENGNIEFDTYNQPDWKHNLYNHYLALVYRYTDEAGQSHDCGTIIKTRSQSGSKEAEAISRRLLNFSPRLKKLEGKPCKVFVRTLGTGKAARLTQD
;
A
#
# COMPACT_ATOMS: atom_id res chain seq x y z
N LEU A 1 -14.34 16.27 3.76
CA LEU A 1 -13.48 16.39 4.97
C LEU A 1 -13.46 15.10 5.82
N ALA A 2 -14.62 14.54 6.21
CA ALA A 2 -14.71 13.39 7.11
C ALA A 2 -13.95 12.13 6.65
N LEU A 3 -13.94 11.80 5.35
CA LEU A 3 -13.19 10.66 4.80
C LEU A 3 -11.66 10.81 4.93
N ARG A 4 -11.14 12.03 4.90
CA ARG A 4 -9.70 12.29 5.15
C ARG A 4 -9.35 12.14 6.64
N ILE A 5 -10.30 12.43 7.53
CA ILE A 5 -10.10 12.33 8.98
C ILE A 5 -10.21 10.86 9.44
N SER A 6 -11.16 10.08 8.89
CA SER A 6 -11.25 8.66 9.22
C SER A 6 -10.06 7.86 8.65
N SER A 7 -9.58 8.18 7.45
CA SER A 7 -8.40 7.52 6.89
C SER A 7 -7.12 7.78 7.71
N MET A 8 -7.05 8.91 8.42
CA MET A 8 -5.93 9.23 9.31
C MET A 8 -5.87 8.36 10.58
N LEU A 9 -6.93 7.62 10.93
CA LEU A 9 -6.99 6.78 12.14
C LEU A 9 -6.84 5.28 11.90
N ASP A 10 -6.95 4.84 10.64
CA ASP A 10 -6.95 3.41 10.30
C ASP A 10 -5.57 2.93 9.86
N PHE A 11 -4.75 3.83 9.28
CA PHE A 11 -3.41 3.51 8.81
C PHE A 11 -2.47 4.74 8.78
N LEU A 12 -1.18 4.44 8.71
CA LEU A 12 -0.08 5.37 8.58
C LEU A 12 0.72 5.02 7.32
N PRO A 13 0.66 5.83 6.25
CA PRO A 13 1.44 5.59 5.04
C PRO A 13 2.92 5.87 5.30
N LEU A 14 3.79 5.02 4.76
CA LEU A 14 5.25 5.07 4.95
C LEU A 14 5.98 5.16 3.62
N TYR A 15 5.58 4.36 2.63
CA TYR A 15 6.19 4.32 1.30
C TYR A 15 5.12 4.13 0.25
N ASP A 16 5.26 4.79 -0.90
CA ASP A 16 4.56 4.43 -2.13
C ASP A 16 5.60 4.13 -3.20
N ALA A 17 5.31 3.17 -4.07
CA ALA A 17 6.27 2.67 -5.04
C ALA A 17 5.63 2.30 -6.38
N ASP A 18 6.37 2.52 -7.46
CA ASP A 18 6.09 2.02 -8.80
C ASP A 18 7.19 1.03 -9.20
N CYS A 19 6.80 -0.16 -9.66
CA CYS A 19 7.73 -1.13 -10.22
C CYS A 19 7.93 -0.79 -11.70
N LEU A 20 9.15 -0.41 -12.07
CA LEU A 20 9.51 -0.10 -13.45
C LEU A 20 9.83 -1.37 -14.25
N GLU A 21 9.69 -1.29 -15.57
CA GLU A 21 9.93 -2.42 -16.48
C GLU A 21 11.37 -2.95 -16.44
N ASN A 22 12.33 -2.09 -16.10
CA ASN A 22 13.73 -2.46 -15.94
C ASN A 22 14.04 -3.17 -14.61
N GLY A 23 13.01 -3.45 -13.80
CA GLY A 23 13.14 -4.09 -12.49
C GLY A 23 13.52 -3.14 -11.35
N ASN A 24 13.72 -1.85 -11.64
CA ASN A 24 13.93 -0.85 -10.59
C ASN A 24 12.61 -0.44 -9.93
N ILE A 25 12.72 0.12 -8.74
CA ILE A 25 11.58 0.64 -7.98
C ILE A 25 11.79 2.14 -7.78
N GLU A 26 10.85 2.93 -8.27
CA GLU A 26 10.73 4.33 -7.87
C GLU A 26 9.82 4.42 -6.66
N PHE A 27 10.24 5.13 -5.62
CA PHE A 27 9.45 5.24 -4.41
C PHE A 27 9.50 6.64 -3.79
N ASP A 28 8.39 7.00 -3.16
CA ASP A 28 8.29 8.17 -2.28
C ASP A 28 8.21 7.72 -0.83
N THR A 29 8.78 8.50 0.07
CA THR A 29 8.75 8.24 1.52
C THR A 29 7.90 9.26 2.24
N TYR A 30 7.09 8.81 3.19
CA TYR A 30 6.37 9.68 4.10
C TYR A 30 7.08 9.70 5.45
N ASN A 31 7.72 10.82 5.77
CA ASN A 31 8.31 10.99 7.09
C ASN A 31 7.20 11.29 8.11
N GLN A 32 6.97 10.38 9.04
CA GLN A 32 5.91 10.48 10.04
C GLN A 32 6.54 10.71 11.42
N PRO A 33 5.95 11.57 12.28
CA PRO A 33 6.42 11.72 13.65
C PRO A 33 6.38 10.40 14.42
N ASP A 34 7.38 10.16 15.27
CA ASP A 34 7.52 8.92 16.05
C ASP A 34 6.26 8.51 16.81
N TRP A 35 5.58 9.49 17.42
CA TRP A 35 4.37 9.21 18.19
C TRP A 35 3.25 8.58 17.34
N LYS A 36 3.18 8.86 16.02
CA LYS A 36 2.21 8.22 15.13
C LYS A 36 2.56 6.77 14.84
N HIS A 37 3.85 6.43 14.77
CA HIS A 37 4.26 5.04 14.59
C HIS A 37 3.77 4.17 15.75
N ASN A 38 3.67 4.72 16.96
CA ASN A 38 3.25 3.99 18.16
C ASN A 38 1.74 3.70 18.20
N LEU A 39 0.93 4.31 17.32
CA LEU A 39 -0.51 4.04 17.22
C LEU A 39 -0.83 2.73 16.49
N TYR A 40 0.15 2.15 15.79
CA TYR A 40 -0.04 1.02 14.88
C TYR A 40 1.02 -0.06 15.11
N ASN A 41 0.61 -1.32 15.07
CA ASN A 41 1.41 -2.48 15.47
C ASN A 41 1.73 -3.44 14.30
N HIS A 42 1.08 -3.30 13.15
CA HIS A 42 1.32 -4.12 11.97
C HIS A 42 1.84 -3.28 10.80
N TYR A 43 2.79 -3.84 10.05
CA TYR A 43 3.15 -3.32 8.73
C TYR A 43 2.42 -4.15 7.68
N LEU A 44 1.76 -3.49 6.74
CA LEU A 44 1.19 -4.16 5.57
C LEU A 44 1.91 -3.67 4.31
N ALA A 45 2.26 -4.62 3.45
CA ALA A 45 2.60 -4.36 2.06
C ALA A 45 1.36 -4.58 1.20
N LEU A 46 1.04 -3.60 0.37
CA LEU A 46 -0.03 -3.67 -0.61
C LEU A 46 0.57 -3.53 -2.00
N VAL A 47 0.32 -4.49 -2.88
CA VAL A 47 0.73 -4.46 -4.29
C VAL A 47 -0.52 -4.47 -5.14
N TYR A 48 -0.65 -3.49 -6.03
CA TYR A 48 -1.71 -3.34 -7.00
C TYR A 48 -1.17 -3.71 -8.37
N ARG A 49 -1.77 -4.74 -8.97
CA ARG A 49 -1.55 -5.11 -10.36
C ARG A 49 -2.65 -4.53 -11.22
N TYR A 50 -2.29 -3.81 -12.26
CA TYR A 50 -3.23 -3.18 -13.18
C TYR A 50 -2.76 -3.32 -14.63
N THR A 51 -3.71 -3.20 -15.55
CA THR A 51 -3.42 -3.13 -16.99
C THR A 51 -3.56 -1.69 -17.46
N ASP A 52 -2.60 -1.21 -18.24
CA ASP A 52 -2.69 0.12 -18.85
C ASP A 52 -3.54 0.13 -20.12
N GLU A 53 -3.61 1.27 -20.79
CA GLU A 53 -4.38 1.45 -22.03
C GLU A 53 -3.78 0.68 -23.23
N ALA A 54 -2.50 0.34 -23.17
CA ALA A 54 -1.81 -0.47 -24.17
C ALA A 54 -1.99 -1.99 -23.93
N GLY A 55 -2.65 -2.39 -22.84
CA GLY A 55 -2.85 -3.80 -22.49
C GLY A 55 -1.69 -4.42 -21.70
N GLN A 56 -0.72 -3.61 -21.27
CA GLN A 56 0.45 -4.08 -20.53
C GLN A 56 0.18 -4.13 -19.03
N SER A 57 0.70 -5.17 -18.36
CA SER A 57 0.56 -5.35 -16.92
C SER A 57 1.65 -4.59 -16.17
N HIS A 58 1.22 -3.85 -15.15
CA HIS A 58 2.09 -3.04 -14.29
C HIS A 58 1.79 -3.34 -12.83
N ASP A 59 2.83 -3.21 -11.98
CA ASP A 59 2.71 -3.34 -10.54
C ASP A 59 3.13 -2.02 -9.87
N CYS A 60 2.35 -1.59 -8.89
CA CYS A 60 2.71 -0.51 -7.97
C CYS A 60 2.24 -0.86 -6.57
N GLY A 61 2.69 -0.14 -5.54
CA GLY A 61 2.39 -0.56 -4.18
C GLY A 61 2.62 0.51 -3.13
N THR A 62 2.26 0.15 -1.91
CA THR A 62 2.45 0.99 -0.74
C THR A 62 2.76 0.15 0.49
N ILE A 63 3.57 0.70 1.38
CA ILE A 63 3.81 0.16 2.72
C ILE A 63 3.14 1.09 3.71
N ILE A 64 2.29 0.51 4.55
CA ILE A 64 1.59 1.21 5.61
C ILE A 64 1.84 0.55 6.96
N LYS A 65 1.64 1.32 8.02
CA LYS A 65 1.41 0.82 9.37
C LYS A 65 -0.08 0.84 9.67
N THR A 66 -0.64 -0.20 10.27
CA THR A 66 -2.06 -0.25 10.66
C THR A 66 -2.25 -1.15 11.90
N ARG A 67 -3.46 -1.13 12.46
CA ARG A 67 -3.90 -2.06 13.52
C ARG A 67 -4.47 -3.37 12.96
N SER A 68 -4.71 -3.41 11.65
CA SER A 68 -5.31 -4.55 10.96
C SER A 68 -4.24 -5.48 10.37
N GLN A 69 -4.58 -6.77 10.25
CA GLN A 69 -3.73 -7.76 9.57
C GLN A 69 -4.25 -8.03 8.16
N SER A 70 -3.38 -8.52 7.29
CA SER A 70 -3.76 -9.01 5.95
C SER A 70 -4.90 -10.04 6.03
N GLY A 71 -5.86 -9.91 5.11
CA GLY A 71 -7.04 -10.79 5.05
C GLY A 71 -8.23 -10.31 5.88
N SER A 72 -8.07 -9.27 6.71
CA SER A 72 -9.20 -8.67 7.43
C SER A 72 -10.04 -7.77 6.51
N LYS A 73 -11.33 -7.58 6.85
CA LYS A 73 -12.24 -6.66 6.11
C LYS A 73 -11.75 -5.22 6.19
N GLU A 74 -11.12 -4.85 7.30
CA GLU A 74 -10.53 -3.53 7.51
C GLU A 74 -9.34 -3.33 6.58
N ALA A 75 -8.46 -4.32 6.42
CA ALA A 75 -7.35 -4.25 5.48
C ALA A 75 -7.81 -4.10 4.03
N GLU A 76 -8.91 -4.78 3.65
CA GLU A 76 -9.55 -4.60 2.34
C GLU A 76 -10.15 -3.18 2.19
N ALA A 77 -10.80 -2.66 3.23
CA ALA A 77 -11.37 -1.32 3.18
C ALA A 77 -10.27 -0.24 3.12
N ILE A 78 -9.15 -0.45 3.81
CA ILE A 78 -7.95 0.39 3.77
C ILE A 78 -7.34 0.38 2.36
N SER A 79 -7.21 -0.79 1.72
CA SER A 79 -6.61 -0.89 0.38
C SER A 79 -7.37 -0.08 -0.67
N ARG A 80 -8.70 -0.01 -0.55
CA ARG A 80 -9.53 0.82 -1.43
C ARG A 80 -9.34 2.32 -1.14
N ARG A 81 -9.26 2.71 0.14
CA ARG A 81 -9.07 4.11 0.54
C ARG A 81 -7.69 4.66 0.18
N LEU A 82 -6.67 3.81 0.15
CA LEU A 82 -5.29 4.18 -0.21
C LEU A 82 -5.16 4.74 -1.62
N LEU A 83 -5.98 4.27 -2.56
CA LEU A 83 -6.02 4.79 -3.94
C LEU A 83 -6.28 6.30 -3.98
N ASN A 84 -7.10 6.80 -3.06
CA ASN A 84 -7.45 8.22 -2.99
C ASN A 84 -6.45 9.05 -2.18
N PHE A 85 -5.54 8.39 -1.45
CA PHE A 85 -4.56 9.03 -0.59
C PHE A 85 -3.23 9.27 -1.30
N SER A 86 -2.72 8.24 -1.99
CA SER A 86 -1.41 8.28 -2.64
C SER A 86 -1.52 8.92 -4.03
N PRO A 87 -0.71 9.96 -4.35
CA PRO A 87 -0.63 10.50 -5.70
C PRO A 87 -0.27 9.43 -6.75
N ARG A 88 0.63 8.49 -6.40
CA ARG A 88 1.04 7.39 -7.28
C ARG A 88 -0.07 6.38 -7.50
N LEU A 89 -0.82 6.03 -6.45
CA LEU A 89 -1.92 5.06 -6.57
C LEU A 89 -3.20 5.66 -7.16
N LYS A 90 -3.35 6.99 -7.15
CA LYS A 90 -4.54 7.67 -7.67
C LYS A 90 -4.81 7.38 -9.14
N LYS A 91 -3.78 7.06 -9.93
CA LYS A 91 -3.91 6.62 -11.32
C LYS A 91 -4.75 5.35 -11.51
N LEU A 92 -4.96 4.59 -10.42
CA LEU A 92 -5.78 3.37 -10.38
C LEU A 92 -7.23 3.64 -9.98
N GLU A 93 -7.58 4.86 -9.57
CA GLU A 93 -8.95 5.20 -9.19
C GLU A 93 -9.90 4.93 -10.38
N GLY A 94 -10.92 4.10 -10.16
CA GLY A 94 -11.88 3.70 -11.20
C GLY A 94 -11.38 2.66 -12.20
N LYS A 95 -10.12 2.20 -12.11
CA LYS A 95 -9.57 1.17 -13.00
C LYS A 95 -9.68 -0.24 -12.38
N PRO A 96 -9.98 -1.28 -13.16
CA PRO A 96 -9.84 -2.66 -12.70
C PRO A 96 -8.40 -2.94 -12.26
N CYS A 97 -8.21 -3.30 -11.00
CA CYS A 97 -6.92 -3.69 -10.46
C CYS A 97 -7.10 -4.85 -9.49
N LYS A 98 -6.08 -5.72 -9.42
CA LYS A 98 -5.98 -6.78 -8.42
C LYS A 98 -5.07 -6.30 -7.31
N VAL A 99 -5.53 -6.38 -6.07
CA VAL A 99 -4.72 -6.01 -4.90
C VAL A 99 -4.27 -7.26 -4.15
N PHE A 100 -3.00 -7.28 -3.80
CA PHE A 100 -2.37 -8.28 -2.95
C PHE A 100 -1.96 -7.59 -1.64
N VAL A 101 -2.40 -8.13 -0.51
CA VAL A 101 -2.13 -7.54 0.81
C VAL A 101 -1.43 -8.56 1.68
N ARG A 102 -0.28 -8.19 2.25
CA ARG A 102 0.50 -9.07 3.13
C ARG A 102 0.97 -8.35 4.37
N THR A 103 0.75 -8.98 5.53
CA THR A 103 1.38 -8.54 6.78
C THR A 103 2.86 -8.84 6.73
N LEU A 104 3.69 -7.82 6.92
CA LEU A 104 5.13 -7.99 7.02
C LEU A 104 5.49 -8.45 8.44
N GLY A 105 6.11 -9.62 8.54
CA GLY A 105 6.65 -10.11 9.80
C GLY A 105 7.90 -9.35 10.21
N THR A 106 8.15 -9.26 11.52
CA THR A 106 9.42 -8.75 12.08
C THR A 106 10.51 -9.83 12.16
N GLY A 107 10.24 -11.05 11.66
CA GLY A 107 11.21 -12.14 11.58
C GLY A 107 12.22 -11.93 10.44
N LYS A 108 13.41 -12.53 10.59
CA LYS A 108 14.55 -12.47 9.65
C LYS A 108 14.08 -12.32 8.20
N ALA A 109 14.59 -11.30 7.51
CA ALA A 109 14.30 -10.95 6.12
C ALA A 109 14.07 -12.19 5.25
N ALA A 110 12.82 -12.62 5.13
CA ALA A 110 12.44 -13.61 4.15
C ALA A 110 12.46 -12.85 2.82
N ARG A 111 13.34 -13.25 1.91
CA ARG A 111 13.25 -12.81 0.52
C ARG A 111 11.82 -13.06 0.07
N LEU A 112 11.14 -12.01 -0.37
CA LEU A 112 9.85 -12.14 -1.06
C LEU A 112 10.17 -12.80 -2.40
N THR A 113 10.14 -14.13 -2.45
CA THR A 113 10.20 -14.87 -3.71
C THR A 113 8.84 -14.82 -4.37
N GLN A 114 8.88 -14.64 -5.68
CA GLN A 114 7.72 -14.58 -6.55
C GLN A 114 7.30 -16.02 -6.87
N ASP A 115 6.69 -16.70 -5.90
CA ASP A 115 6.04 -18.01 -6.09
C ASP A 115 4.52 -17.82 -6.30
#